data_AF-A0A418GFN6-F1
#
_entry.id   AF-A0A418GFN6-F1
#
_cell.length_a   1.000
_cell.length_b   1.000
_cell.length_c   1.000
_cell.angle_alpha   90.00
_cell.angle_beta   90.00
_cell.angle_gamma   90.00
#
_symmetry.space_group_name_H-M   'P 1'
#
loop_
_entity.id
_entity.type
_entity.pdbx_description
1 polymer ?
#
loop_
_entity_poly.entity_id
_entity_poly.type
_entity_poly.pdbx_seq_one_letter_code
_entity_poly.pdbx_strand_id
1 'polypeptide(L)'
;KKDASGVGALIVGDGKKTGITTTIGSNLTSWLSTTGIIKAATDGVSKTLNKLTKDYNAASDRIDAQVARYKEQFTQLDVLMTSLNSTSSYLTQQFENNSNSK
;
A
#
# COMPACT_ATOMS: atom_id res chain seq x y z
N LYS A 1 -19.37 45.53 -42.38
CA LYS A 1 -18.92 46.12 -41.09
C LYS A 1 -19.59 45.48 -39.87
N LYS A 2 -20.89 45.12 -39.91
CA LYS A 2 -21.58 44.41 -38.80
C LYS A 2 -21.00 43.02 -38.50
N ASP A 3 -20.55 42.29 -39.52
CA ASP A 3 -20.09 40.90 -39.35
C ASP A 3 -18.75 40.82 -38.61
N ALA A 4 -17.80 41.70 -38.93
CA ALA A 4 -16.49 41.73 -38.26
C ALA A 4 -16.61 42.08 -36.76
N SER A 5 -17.49 43.01 -36.39
CA SER A 5 -17.74 43.35 -34.99
C SER A 5 -18.48 42.25 -34.24
N GLY A 6 -19.43 41.56 -34.89
CA GLY A 6 -20.11 40.39 -34.32
C GLY A 6 -19.16 39.21 -34.08
N VAL A 7 -18.27 38.93 -35.03
CA VAL A 7 -17.22 37.91 -34.89
C VAL A 7 -16.23 38.30 -33.79
N GLY A 8 -15.84 39.59 -33.71
CA GLY A 8 -15.01 40.09 -32.61
C GLY A 8 -15.67 39.90 -31.24
N ALA A 9 -16.97 40.17 -31.12
CA ALA A 9 -17.75 39.94 -29.91
C ALA A 9 -17.92 38.44 -29.57
N LEU A 10 -17.99 37.55 -30.56
CA LEU A 10 -18.02 36.10 -30.31
C LEU A 10 -16.67 35.57 -29.81
N ILE A 11 -15.56 36.07 -30.37
CA ILE A 11 -14.21 35.60 -30.03
C ILE A 11 -13.78 36.17 -28.68
N VAL A 12 -13.83 37.50 -28.52
CA VAL A 12 -13.30 38.21 -27.34
C VAL A 12 -14.39 38.49 -26.30
N GLY A 13 -15.61 38.78 -26.75
CA GLY A 13 -16.73 39.18 -25.89
C GLY A 13 -16.44 40.44 -25.08
N ASP A 14 -16.92 40.46 -23.84
CA ASP A 14 -16.76 41.57 -22.90
C ASP A 14 -15.41 41.55 -22.15
N GLY A 15 -14.54 40.58 -22.46
CA GLY A 15 -13.26 40.38 -21.78
C GLY A 15 -13.37 39.97 -20.30
N LYS A 16 -14.58 39.64 -19.82
CA LYS A 16 -14.84 39.31 -18.40
C LYS A 16 -15.61 38.01 -18.22
N LYS A 17 -16.66 37.78 -19.00
CA LYS A 17 -17.58 36.63 -18.89
C LYS A 17 -17.98 36.02 -20.23
N THR A 18 -18.00 36.82 -21.30
CA THR A 18 -18.47 36.39 -22.63
C THR A 18 -17.29 36.33 -23.60
N GLY A 19 -17.49 35.61 -24.71
CA GLY A 19 -16.43 35.35 -25.68
C GLY A 19 -15.70 34.04 -25.43
N ILE A 20 -15.32 33.38 -26.52
CA ILE A 20 -14.65 32.08 -26.50
C ILE A 20 -13.30 32.16 -25.77
N THR A 21 -12.50 33.20 -26.02
CA THR A 21 -11.18 33.34 -25.41
C THR A 21 -11.25 33.59 -23.90
N THR A 22 -12.20 34.42 -23.46
CA THR A 22 -12.46 34.70 -22.04
C THR A 22 -12.89 33.43 -21.30
N THR A 23 -13.77 32.63 -21.90
CA THR A 23 -14.26 31.37 -21.31
C THR A 23 -13.12 30.35 -21.18
N ILE A 24 -12.30 30.20 -22.22
CA ILE A 24 -11.13 29.33 -22.21
C ILE A 24 -10.14 29.77 -21.12
N GLY A 25 -9.82 31.07 -21.04
CA GLY A 25 -8.91 31.60 -20.03
C GLY A 25 -9.39 31.39 -18.59
N SER A 26 -10.68 31.59 -18.33
CA SER A 26 -11.28 31.33 -17.01
C SER A 26 -11.22 29.85 -16.63
N ASN A 27 -11.54 28.95 -17.56
CA ASN A 27 -11.47 27.51 -17.31
C ASN A 27 -10.03 27.04 -17.05
N LEU A 28 -9.07 27.50 -17.85
CA LEU A 28 -7.65 27.22 -17.64
C LEU A 28 -7.17 27.72 -16.28
N THR A 29 -7.56 28.94 -15.89
CA THR A 29 -7.23 29.50 -14.58
C THR A 29 -7.80 28.65 -13.44
N SER A 30 -9.05 28.21 -13.56
CA SER A 30 -9.69 27.33 -12.57
C SER A 30 -8.97 25.99 -12.47
N TRP A 31 -8.65 25.36 -13.60
CA TRP A 31 -7.98 24.05 -13.63
C TRP A 31 -6.56 24.10 -13.06
N LEU A 32 -5.82 25.18 -13.33
CA LEU A 32 -4.45 25.40 -12.88
C LEU A 32 -4.36 26.01 -11.46
N SER A 33 -5.50 26.40 -10.87
CA SER A 33 -5.53 26.95 -9.52
C SER A 33 -5.07 25.93 -8.46
N THR A 34 -4.71 26.43 -7.28
CA THR A 34 -4.31 25.61 -6.13
C THR A 34 -5.45 24.75 -5.57
N THR A 35 -6.68 24.99 -5.99
CA THR A 35 -7.86 24.17 -5.68
C THR A 35 -8.44 23.52 -6.94
N GLY A 36 -7.73 23.60 -8.06
CA GLY A 36 -8.16 23.14 -9.36
C GLY A 36 -8.05 21.62 -9.53
N ILE A 37 -8.61 21.14 -10.64
CA ILE A 37 -8.66 19.70 -10.95
C ILE A 37 -7.27 19.06 -11.07
N ILE A 38 -6.27 19.82 -11.57
CA ILE A 38 -4.91 19.30 -11.72
C ILE A 38 -4.28 19.08 -10.34
N LYS A 39 -4.41 20.06 -9.45
CA LYS A 39 -3.94 19.94 -8.07
C LYS A 39 -4.63 18.80 -7.33
N ALA A 40 -5.95 18.64 -7.51
CA ALA A 40 -6.70 17.54 -6.91
C ALA A 40 -6.21 16.17 -7.42
N ALA A 41 -5.91 16.04 -8.71
CA ALA A 41 -5.33 14.83 -9.29
C ALA A 41 -3.92 14.56 -8.73
N THR A 42 -3.05 15.58 -8.65
CA THR A 42 -1.72 15.47 -8.03
C THR A 42 -1.83 15.00 -6.57
N ASP A 43 -2.71 15.61 -5.78
CA ASP A 43 -2.93 15.22 -4.38
C ASP A 43 -3.47 13.80 -4.26
N GLY A 44 -4.35 13.39 -5.17
CA GLY A 44 -4.85 12.01 -5.25
C GLY A 44 -3.71 11.02 -5.48
N VAL A 45 -2.83 11.30 -6.45
CA VAL A 45 -1.65 10.46 -6.72
C VAL A 45 -0.71 10.43 -5.51
N SER A 46 -0.42 11.57 -4.88
CA SER A 46 0.41 11.61 -3.68
C SER A 46 -0.20 10.82 -2.51
N LYS A 47 -1.51 10.87 -2.33
CA LYS A 47 -2.22 10.06 -1.32
C LYS A 47 -2.11 8.56 -1.62
N THR A 48 -2.31 8.16 -2.86
CA THR A 48 -2.16 6.77 -3.30
C THR A 48 -0.73 6.27 -3.09
N LEU A 49 0.27 7.08 -3.46
CA LEU A 49 1.69 6.76 -3.24
C LEU A 49 1.99 6.58 -1.74
N ASN A 50 1.57 7.53 -0.90
CA ASN A 50 1.76 7.45 0.55
C ASN A 50 1.07 6.23 1.16
N LYS A 51 -0.12 5.87 0.66
CA LYS A 51 -0.81 4.65 1.06
C LYS A 51 -0.03 3.40 0.67
N LEU A 52 0.47 3.34 -0.57
CA LEU A 52 1.27 2.22 -1.05
C LEU A 52 2.54 2.02 -0.22
N THR A 53 3.24 3.10 0.14
CA THR A 53 4.40 3.04 1.03
C THR A 53 4.04 2.48 2.42
N LYS A 54 2.91 2.92 3.00
CA LYS A 54 2.44 2.39 4.29
C LYS A 54 2.09 0.90 4.21
N ASP A 55 1.36 0.51 3.17
CA ASP A 55 0.94 -0.87 2.97
C ASP A 55 2.16 -1.78 2.73
N TYR A 56 3.18 -1.30 2.01
CA TYR A 56 4.46 -2.00 1.83
C TYR A 56 5.21 -2.20 3.16
N ASN A 57 5.39 -1.14 3.94
CA ASN A 57 6.08 -1.23 5.23
C ASN A 57 5.35 -2.19 6.19
N ALA A 58 4.01 -2.09 6.27
CA ALA A 58 3.22 -2.99 7.08
C ALA A 58 3.33 -4.47 6.64
N ALA A 59 3.46 -4.72 5.34
CA ALA A 59 3.72 -6.06 4.83
C ALA A 59 5.13 -6.56 5.21
N SER A 60 6.15 -5.70 5.09
CA SER A 60 7.52 -6.00 5.52
C SER A 60 7.58 -6.38 7.00
N ASP A 61 6.97 -5.56 7.87
CA ASP A 61 6.95 -5.81 9.32
C ASP A 61 6.27 -7.15 9.66
N ARG A 62 5.19 -7.50 8.95
CA ARG A 62 4.50 -8.79 9.11
C ARG A 62 5.37 -9.96 8.67
N ILE A 63 6.11 -9.81 7.56
CA ILE A 63 7.04 -10.84 7.08
C ILE A 63 8.14 -11.06 8.12
N ASP A 64 8.75 -9.98 8.63
CA ASP A 64 9.83 -10.08 9.62
C ASP A 64 9.34 -10.74 10.91
N ALA A 65 8.17 -10.35 11.42
CA ALA A 65 7.55 -10.97 12.59
C ALA A 65 7.25 -12.46 12.36
N GLN A 66 6.77 -12.83 11.18
CA GLN A 66 6.48 -14.22 10.83
C GLN A 66 7.77 -15.05 10.72
N VAL A 67 8.83 -14.51 10.12
CA VAL A 67 10.13 -15.18 10.04
C VAL A 67 10.73 -15.36 11.43
N ALA A 68 10.65 -14.35 12.30
CA ALA A 68 11.11 -14.45 13.68
C ALA A 68 10.36 -15.56 14.44
N ARG A 69 9.03 -15.60 14.32
CA ARG A 69 8.20 -16.66 14.91
C ARG A 69 8.59 -18.04 14.39
N TYR A 70 8.83 -18.20 13.09
CA TYR A 70 9.23 -19.50 12.53
C TYR A 70 10.62 -19.94 13.00
N LYS A 71 11.56 -19.01 13.19
CA LYS A 71 12.87 -19.34 13.78
C LYS A 71 12.71 -19.85 15.21
N GLU A 72 11.89 -19.18 16.02
CA GLU A 72 11.64 -19.61 17.39
C GLU A 72 10.95 -20.98 17.45
N GLN A 73 9.90 -21.18 16.62
CA GLN A 73 9.22 -22.46 16.52
C GLN A 73 10.17 -23.58 16.07
N PHE A 74 11.09 -23.30 15.15
CA PHE A 74 12.08 -24.28 14.71
C PHE A 74 12.99 -24.70 15.87
N THR A 75 13.50 -23.77 16.68
CA THR A 75 14.29 -24.09 17.87
C THR A 75 13.49 -24.89 18.89
N GLN A 76 12.22 -24.54 19.12
CA GLN A 76 11.35 -25.31 20.02
C GLN A 76 11.12 -26.74 19.51
N LEU A 77 10.96 -26.93 18.20
CA LEU A 77 10.83 -28.25 17.59
C LEU A 77 12.12 -29.08 17.76
N ASP A 78 13.30 -28.48 17.69
CA ASP A 78 14.58 -29.16 17.94
C ASP A 78 14.70 -29.65 19.40
N VAL A 79 14.29 -28.81 20.35
CA VAL A 79 14.23 -29.18 21.78
C VAL A 79 13.21 -30.30 22.00
N LEU A 80 12.04 -30.21 21.38
CA LEU A 80 11.02 -31.25 21.47
C LEU A 80 11.54 -32.57 20.89
N MET A 81 12.18 -32.55 19.72
CA MET A 81 12.74 -33.73 19.09
C MET A 81 13.80 -34.40 19.98
N THR A 82 14.68 -33.61 20.59
CA THR A 82 15.69 -34.09 21.55
C THR A 82 15.04 -34.72 22.79
N SER A 83 13.98 -34.10 23.30
CA SER A 83 13.22 -34.59 24.44
C SER A 83 12.48 -35.89 24.12
N LEU A 84 11.89 -35.99 22.92
CA LEU A 84 11.23 -37.21 22.43
C LEU A 84 12.23 -38.35 22.24
N ASN A 85 13.42 -38.08 21.70
CA ASN A 85 14.48 -39.09 21.58
C ASN A 85 14.90 -39.61 22.96
N SER A 86 15.14 -38.71 23.92
CA SER A 86 15.50 -39.10 25.30
C SER A 86 14.40 -39.92 25.98
N THR A 87 13.14 -39.51 25.79
CA THR A 87 11.96 -40.22 26.32
C THR A 87 11.83 -41.61 25.69
N SER A 88 12.01 -41.71 24.37
CA SER A 88 12.00 -42.98 23.64
C SER A 88 13.06 -43.93 24.18
N SER A 89 14.32 -43.48 24.32
CA SER A 89 15.40 -44.29 24.91
C SER A 89 15.08 -44.74 26.34
N TYR A 90 14.51 -43.87 27.17
CA TYR A 90 14.08 -44.24 28.52
C TYR A 90 12.99 -45.32 28.50
N LEU A 91 11.96 -45.16 27.68
CA LEU A 91 10.88 -46.15 27.55
C LEU A 91 11.39 -47.51 27.04
N THR A 92 12.31 -47.52 26.08
CA THR A 92 12.99 -48.75 25.62
C THR A 92 13.74 -49.42 26.76
N GLN A 93 14.54 -48.68 27.52
CA GLN A 93 15.27 -49.21 28.68
C GLN A 93 14.32 -49.81 29.72
N GLN A 94 13.20 -49.14 30.02
CA GLN A 94 12.19 -49.65 30.96
C GLN A 94 11.56 -50.95 30.46
N PHE A 95 11.27 -51.04 29.16
CA PHE A 95 10.70 -52.24 28.54
C PHE A 95 11.67 -53.43 28.56
N GLU A 96 12.94 -53.21 28.21
CA GLU A 96 13.99 -54.24 28.25
C GLU A 96 14.22 -54.75 29.67
N ASN A 97 14.29 -53.85 30.66
CA ASN A 97 14.47 -54.22 32.06
C ASN A 97 13.28 -55.02 32.59
N ASN A 98 12.04 -54.65 32.23
CA ASN A 98 10.84 -55.41 32.61
C ASN A 98 10.85 -56.81 31.97
N SER A 99 11.26 -56.90 30.71
CA SER A 99 11.34 -58.17 29.96
C SER A 99 12.40 -59.12 30.50
N ASN A 100 13.55 -58.59 30.93
CA ASN A 100 14.65 -59.39 31.52
C ASN A 100 14.42 -59.78 32.99
N SER A 101 13.43 -59.17 33.66
CA SER A 101 13.04 -59.50 35.04
C SER A 101 11.98 -60.61 35.16
N LYS A 102 11.72 -61.34 34.06
CA LYS A 102 10.87 -62.55 34.02
C LYS A 102 11.68 -63.81 33.74
#